data_AF-A0A2T2U576-F1
#
_entry.id   AF-A0A2T2U576-F1
#
_cell.length_a   1.000
_cell.length_b   1.000
_cell.length_c   1.000
_cell.angle_alpha   90.00
_cell.angle_beta   90.00
_cell.angle_gamma   90.00
#
_symmetry.space_group_name_H-M   'P 1'
#
loop_
_entity.id
_entity.type
_entity.pdbx_description
1 polymer ?
#
loop_
_entity_poly.entity_id
_entity_poly.type
_entity_poly.pdbx_seq_one_letter_code
_entity_poly.pdbx_strand_id
1 'polypeptide(L)'
;MIQASAVPQKSEIDIEPKYEEQREELLSQCRTHLPAVDEDMIRRAFRLSYWAHRNDWRESGEKYVSHPLRVATIVARDIGLDDTSVAAALLHDVVEDTELSLELIRDEFGDTMGSIIDGLTKIEGV
;
A
#
# COMPACT_ATOMS: atom_id res chain seq x y z
N MET A 1 17.26 -14.51 -16.09
CA MET A 1 17.29 -13.04 -15.92
C MET A 1 16.81 -12.78 -14.51
N ILE A 2 17.62 -12.14 -13.68
CA ILE A 2 17.23 -11.82 -12.30
C ILE A 2 16.20 -10.70 -12.40
N GLN A 3 14.93 -10.98 -12.15
CA GLN A 3 13.93 -9.91 -11.96
C GLN A 3 14.33 -9.18 -10.67
N ALA A 4 14.92 -8.00 -10.82
CA ALA A 4 15.01 -7.07 -9.71
C ALA A 4 13.58 -6.62 -9.41
N SER A 5 13.12 -6.81 -8.18
CA SER A 5 11.83 -6.29 -7.73
C SER A 5 11.77 -4.79 -7.99
N ALA A 6 10.66 -4.33 -8.54
CA ALA A 6 10.41 -2.92 -8.76
C ALA A 6 9.97 -2.20 -7.48
N VAL A 7 9.68 -2.94 -6.40
CA VAL A 7 9.47 -2.36 -5.08
C VAL A 7 10.84 -1.92 -4.53
N PRO A 8 11.03 -0.62 -4.24
CA PRO A 8 12.30 -0.15 -3.70
C PRO A 8 12.62 -0.84 -2.38
N GLN A 9 13.88 -1.23 -2.23
CA GLN A 9 14.38 -1.72 -0.95
C GLN A 9 14.43 -0.57 0.06
N LYS A 10 14.35 -0.90 1.35
CA LYS A 10 14.42 0.11 2.42
C LYS A 10 15.69 0.97 2.34
N SER A 11 16.80 0.43 1.86
CA SER A 11 18.06 1.17 1.67
C SER A 11 18.04 2.15 0.50
N GLU A 12 17.06 2.04 -0.40
CA GLU A 12 16.97 2.80 -1.65
C GLU A 12 16.00 3.99 -1.54
N ILE A 13 15.23 4.08 -0.45
CA ILE A 13 14.27 5.15 -0.21
C ILE A 13 14.42 5.74 1.19
N ASP A 14 14.44 7.07 1.25
CA ASP A 14 14.41 7.80 2.52
C ASP A 14 12.96 8.06 2.93
N ILE A 15 12.46 7.25 3.86
CA ILE A 15 11.09 7.36 4.37
C ILE A 15 11.13 8.26 5.61
N GLU A 16 10.38 9.37 5.57
CA GLU A 16 10.33 10.28 6.72
C GLU A 16 9.87 9.53 7.99
N PRO A 17 10.48 9.81 9.17
CA PRO A 17 10.19 9.10 10.42
C PRO A 17 8.70 9.03 10.78
N LYS A 18 7.93 10.07 10.49
CA LYS A 18 6.48 10.11 10.75
C LYS A 18 5.70 9.03 9.99
N TYR A 19 6.13 8.67 8.78
CA TYR A 19 5.45 7.64 7.98
C TYR A 19 5.92 6.24 8.35
N GLU A 20 7.16 6.09 8.84
CA GLU A 20 7.61 4.86 9.49
C GLU A 20 6.77 4.58 10.75
N GLU A 21 6.53 5.59 11.59
CA GLU A 21 5.68 5.48 12.78
C GLU A 21 4.24 5.11 12.42
N GLN A 22 3.63 5.78 11.43
CA GLN A 22 2.28 5.45 10.95
C GLN A 22 2.18 4.02 10.39
N ARG A 23 3.22 3.53 9.70
CA ARG A 23 3.25 2.14 9.24
C ARG A 23 3.33 1.16 10.42
N GLU A 24 4.15 1.44 11.43
CA GLU A 24 4.21 0.58 12.62
C GLU A 24 2.88 0.56 13.39
N GLU A 25 2.19 1.69 13.44
CA GLU A 25 0.84 1.75 13.99
C GLU A 25 -0.14 0.90 13.17
N LEU A 26 -0.12 1.00 11.83
CA LEU A 26 -0.91 0.12 10.96
C LEU A 26 -0.63 -1.35 11.26
N LEU A 27 0.64 -1.77 11.34
CA LEU A 27 1.00 -3.15 11.65
C LEU A 27 0.53 -3.57 13.05
N SER A 28 0.53 -2.65 14.01
CA SER A 28 -0.03 -2.87 15.35
C SER A 28 -1.53 -3.16 15.29
N GLN A 29 -2.28 -2.38 14.52
CA GLN A 29 -3.71 -2.62 14.27
C GLN A 29 -3.93 -3.96 13.57
N CYS A 30 -3.12 -4.28 12.55
CA CYS A 30 -3.20 -5.56 11.85
C CYS A 30 -2.99 -6.75 12.79
N ARG A 31 -1.96 -6.73 13.65
CA ARG A 31 -1.71 -7.76 14.66
C ARG A 31 -2.84 -7.91 15.68
N THR A 32 -3.56 -6.83 15.96
CA THR A 32 -4.64 -6.80 16.96
C THR A 32 -5.95 -7.32 16.39
N HIS A 33 -6.24 -7.02 15.13
CA HIS A 33 -7.57 -7.19 14.54
C HIS A 33 -7.65 -8.30 13.48
N LEU A 34 -6.52 -8.73 12.90
CA LEU A 34 -6.51 -9.78 11.88
C LEU A 34 -6.17 -11.15 12.48
N PRO A 35 -6.74 -12.25 11.94
CA PRO A 35 -6.46 -13.61 12.43
C PRO A 35 -5.03 -14.08 12.13
N ALA A 36 -4.44 -13.58 11.03
CA ALA A 36 -3.07 -13.82 10.61
C ALA A 36 -2.59 -12.62 9.79
N VAL A 37 -1.27 -12.40 9.76
CA VAL A 37 -0.68 -11.22 9.13
C VAL A 37 0.66 -11.55 8.49
N ASP A 38 0.75 -11.33 7.18
CA ASP A 38 2.01 -11.17 6.45
C ASP A 38 2.47 -9.70 6.54
N GLU A 39 3.27 -9.39 7.56
CA GLU A 39 3.84 -8.05 7.72
C GLU A 39 4.77 -7.65 6.58
N ASP A 40 5.45 -8.61 5.93
CA ASP A 40 6.39 -8.33 4.85
C ASP A 40 5.65 -7.87 3.59
N MET A 41 4.50 -8.47 3.29
CA MET A 41 3.60 -7.99 2.24
C MET A 41 3.13 -6.56 2.51
N ILE A 42 2.67 -6.25 3.73
CA ILE A 42 2.22 -4.90 4.10
C ILE A 42 3.37 -3.90 4.01
N ARG A 43 4.57 -4.25 4.50
CA ARG A 43 5.76 -3.40 4.41
C ARG A 43 6.17 -3.14 2.95
N ARG A 44 6.08 -4.15 2.08
CA ARG A 44 6.33 -3.98 0.63
C ARG A 44 5.30 -3.07 -0.02
N ALA A 45 4.01 -3.30 0.23
CA ALA A 45 2.92 -2.47 -0.28
C ALA A 45 3.07 -1.00 0.14
N PHE A 46 3.41 -0.76 1.41
CA PHE A 46 3.70 0.58 1.91
C PHE A 46 4.88 1.23 1.18
N ARG A 47 6.00 0.52 0.99
CA ARG A 47 7.17 1.08 0.29
C ARG A 47 6.85 1.44 -1.16
N LEU A 48 6.10 0.58 -1.85
CA LEU A 48 5.67 0.85 -3.21
C LEU A 48 4.77 2.08 -3.27
N SER A 49 3.75 2.15 -2.42
CA SER A 49 2.84 3.30 -2.32
C SER A 49 3.58 4.60 -1.97
N TYR A 50 4.45 4.57 -0.97
CA TYR A 50 5.27 5.72 -0.56
C TYR A 50 6.14 6.23 -1.71
N TRP A 51 6.80 5.32 -2.43
CA TRP A 51 7.67 5.68 -3.53
C TRP A 51 6.88 6.14 -4.75
N ALA A 52 5.78 5.48 -5.10
CA ALA A 52 4.94 5.85 -6.23
C ALA A 52 4.46 7.30 -6.09
N HIS A 53 4.00 7.66 -4.89
CA HIS A 53 3.48 8.99 -4.56
C HIS A 53 4.52 9.97 -3.98
N ARG A 54 5.81 9.73 -4.18
CA ARG A 54 6.89 10.53 -3.55
C ARG A 54 6.88 12.01 -3.91
N ASN A 55 6.29 12.36 -5.05
CA ASN A 55 6.20 13.73 -5.56
C ASN A 55 4.80 14.34 -5.34
N ASP A 56 3.86 13.58 -4.77
CA ASP A 56 2.47 13.98 -4.63
C ASP A 56 2.19 14.53 -3.23
N TRP A 57 1.47 15.64 -3.19
CA TRP A 57 1.12 16.35 -1.98
C TRP A 57 -0.39 16.52 -1.91
N ARG A 58 -0.96 16.32 -0.71
CA ARG A 58 -2.35 16.69 -0.42
C ARG A 58 -2.47 18.21 -0.27
N GLU A 59 -3.68 18.74 -0.42
CA GLU A 59 -3.98 20.16 -0.15
C GLU A 59 -3.60 20.60 1.27
N SER A 60 -3.58 19.66 2.23
CA SER A 60 -3.13 19.90 3.61
C SER A 60 -1.61 20.11 3.76
N GLY A 61 -0.81 19.84 2.72
CA GLY A 61 0.65 19.87 2.76
C GLY A 61 1.31 18.57 3.22
N GLU A 62 0.55 17.49 3.45
CA GLU A 62 1.10 16.15 3.71
C GLU A 62 1.45 15.43 2.39
N LYS A 63 2.43 14.52 2.39
CA LYS A 63 2.61 13.59 1.27
C LYS A 63 1.37 12.71 1.10
N TYR A 64 1.02 12.42 -0.16
CA TYR A 64 -0.19 11.69 -0.51
C TYR A 64 -0.29 10.30 0.16
N VAL A 65 0.83 9.63 0.43
CA VAL A 65 0.89 8.35 1.16
C VAL A 65 0.15 8.35 2.51
N SER A 66 -0.09 9.52 3.12
CA SER A 66 -0.92 9.62 4.33
C SER A 66 -2.37 9.16 4.10
N HIS A 67 -2.88 9.28 2.87
CA HIS A 67 -4.18 8.79 2.47
C HIS A 67 -4.27 7.25 2.47
N PRO A 68 -3.50 6.50 1.65
CA PRO A 68 -3.52 5.05 1.70
C PRO A 68 -3.25 4.46 3.08
N LEU A 69 -2.34 5.07 3.87
CA LEU A 69 -2.09 4.64 5.25
C LEU A 69 -3.33 4.73 6.15
N ARG A 70 -4.08 5.84 6.07
CA ARG A 70 -5.31 6.01 6.85
C ARG A 70 -6.39 5.02 6.43
N VAL A 71 -6.57 4.82 5.12
CA VAL A 71 -7.54 3.85 4.59
C VAL A 71 -7.17 2.44 5.04
N ALA A 72 -5.92 2.02 4.88
CA ALA A 72 -5.43 0.72 5.31
C ALA A 72 -5.59 0.50 6.83
N THR A 73 -5.41 1.55 7.63
CA THR A 73 -5.61 1.49 9.09
C THR A 73 -7.08 1.26 9.45
N ILE A 74 -8.00 1.93 8.75
CA ILE A 74 -9.45 1.72 8.91
C ILE A 74 -9.81 0.29 8.49
N VAL A 75 -9.28 -0.20 7.36
CA VAL A 75 -9.52 -1.57 6.90
C VAL A 75 -9.04 -2.59 7.94
N ALA A 76 -7.84 -2.41 8.48
CA ALA A 76 -7.30 -3.28 9.51
C ALA A 76 -8.16 -3.27 10.79
N ARG A 77 -8.53 -2.09 11.28
CA ARG A 77 -9.19 -1.92 12.59
C ARG A 77 -10.70 -2.20 12.56
N ASP A 78 -11.40 -1.65 11.56
CA ASP A 78 -12.87 -1.57 11.56
C ASP A 78 -13.51 -2.65 10.68
N ILE A 79 -12.80 -3.16 9.68
CA ILE A 79 -13.28 -4.25 8.79
C ILE A 79 -12.65 -5.59 9.20
N GLY A 80 -11.33 -5.63 9.40
CA GLY A 80 -10.63 -6.78 9.98
C GLY A 80 -10.69 -8.06 9.15
N LEU A 81 -10.71 -7.97 7.82
CA LEU A 81 -10.81 -9.11 6.90
C LEU A 81 -9.52 -9.95 6.86
N ASP A 82 -8.50 -9.46 6.17
CA ASP A 82 -7.21 -10.13 5.98
C ASP A 82 -6.10 -9.11 5.63
N ASP A 83 -4.87 -9.59 5.62
CA ASP A 83 -3.67 -8.82 5.25
C ASP A 83 -3.67 -8.40 3.77
N THR A 84 -4.28 -9.21 2.90
CA THR A 84 -4.44 -8.92 1.47
C THR A 84 -5.30 -7.68 1.26
N SER A 85 -6.40 -7.52 2.00
CA SER A 85 -7.27 -6.34 1.96
C SER A 85 -6.54 -5.10 2.45
N VAL A 86 -5.71 -5.22 3.50
CA VAL A 86 -4.89 -4.11 4.00
C VAL A 86 -3.82 -3.70 2.98
N ALA A 87 -3.14 -4.65 2.38
CA ALA A 87 -2.16 -4.38 1.32
C ALA A 87 -2.82 -3.77 0.08
N ALA A 88 -4.01 -4.23 -0.32
CA ALA A 88 -4.78 -3.63 -1.40
C ALA A 88 -5.17 -2.18 -1.09
N ALA A 89 -5.58 -1.88 0.15
CA ALA A 89 -5.87 -0.52 0.58
C ALA A 89 -4.65 0.41 0.52
N LEU A 90 -3.43 -0.10 0.76
CA LEU A 90 -2.20 0.69 0.56
C LEU A 90 -1.90 0.97 -0.92
N LEU A 91 -2.36 0.09 -1.81
CA LEU A 91 -2.03 0.10 -3.25
C LEU A 91 -3.16 0.65 -4.14
N HIS A 92 -4.36 0.91 -3.60
CA HIS A 92 -5.56 1.16 -4.41
C HIS A 92 -5.39 2.29 -5.43
N ASP A 93 -4.76 3.39 -5.02
CA ASP A 93 -4.54 4.55 -5.89
C ASP A 93 -3.25 4.46 -6.72
N VAL A 94 -2.39 3.46 -6.49
CA VAL A 94 -1.07 3.41 -7.13
C VAL A 94 -1.18 3.27 -8.65
N VAL A 95 -2.12 2.47 -9.14
CA VAL A 95 -2.32 2.26 -10.58
C VAL A 95 -3.13 3.40 -11.21
N GLU A 96 -3.98 4.07 -10.44
CA GLU A 96 -4.86 5.14 -10.92
C GLU A 96 -4.14 6.49 -11.00
N ASP A 97 -3.38 6.83 -9.96
CA ASP A 97 -2.78 8.15 -9.77
C ASP A 97 -1.31 8.23 -10.17
N THR A 98 -0.67 7.10 -10.52
CA THR A 98 0.77 7.08 -10.85
C THR A 98 1.06 6.35 -12.16
N GLU A 99 2.32 6.40 -12.63
CA GLU A 99 2.75 5.76 -13.87
C GLU A 99 2.93 4.23 -13.76
N LEU A 100 2.64 3.64 -12.60
CA LEU A 100 2.82 2.21 -12.36
C LEU A 100 1.68 1.38 -12.95
N SER A 101 2.06 0.26 -13.57
CA SER A 101 1.12 -0.61 -14.27
C SER A 101 0.50 -1.66 -13.35
N LEU A 102 -0.69 -2.11 -13.72
CA LEU A 102 -1.33 -3.26 -13.09
C LEU A 102 -0.50 -4.56 -13.23
N GLU A 103 0.27 -4.69 -14.30
CA GLU A 103 1.20 -5.81 -14.52
C GLU A 103 2.28 -5.85 -13.45
N LEU A 104 2.83 -4.70 -13.07
CA LEU A 104 3.79 -4.59 -11.96
C LEU A 104 3.19 -5.08 -10.64
N ILE A 105 1.93 -4.73 -10.36
CA ILE A 105 1.24 -5.22 -9.15
C ILE A 105 1.11 -6.75 -9.18
N ARG A 106 0.78 -7.34 -10.33
CA ARG A 106 0.71 -8.80 -10.49
C ARG A 106 2.07 -9.47 -10.29
N ASP A 107 3.13 -8.88 -10.84
CA ASP A 107 4.48 -9.43 -10.70
C ASP A 107 4.98 -9.37 -9.25
N GLU A 108 4.68 -8.30 -8.52
CA GLU A 108 5.19 -8.07 -7.16
C GLU A 108 4.34 -8.71 -6.05
N PHE A 109 3.02 -8.82 -6.25
CA PHE A 109 2.05 -9.26 -5.24
C PHE A 109 1.15 -10.42 -5.69
N GLY A 110 1.27 -10.86 -6.95
CA GLY A 110 0.51 -11.98 -7.50
C GLY A 110 -0.82 -11.58 -8.16
N ASP A 111 -1.41 -12.53 -8.88
CA ASP A 111 -2.63 -12.34 -9.67
C ASP A 111 -3.85 -11.93 -8.83
N THR A 112 -3.96 -12.45 -7.60
CA THR A 112 -5.05 -12.10 -6.69
C THR A 112 -5.03 -10.61 -6.36
N MET A 113 -3.87 -10.07 -5.99
CA MET A 113 -3.72 -8.63 -5.70
C MET A 113 -4.02 -7.80 -6.94
N GLY A 114 -3.45 -8.17 -8.09
CA GLY A 114 -3.73 -7.47 -9.34
C GLY A 114 -5.22 -7.48 -9.72
N SER A 115 -5.94 -8.57 -9.46
CA SER A 115 -7.39 -8.63 -9.72
C SER A 115 -8.20 -7.73 -8.78
N ILE A 116 -7.78 -7.60 -7.52
CA ILE A 116 -8.42 -6.69 -6.55
C ILE A 116 -8.21 -5.24 -6.99
N ILE A 117 -6.98 -4.84 -7.29
CA ILE A 117 -6.66 -3.47 -7.72
C ILE A 117 -7.37 -3.12 -9.03
N ASP A 118 -7.39 -4.02 -10.01
CA ASP A 118 -8.15 -3.85 -11.25
C ASP A 118 -9.65 -3.62 -10.98
N GLY A 119 -10.21 -4.37 -10.03
CA GLY A 119 -11.59 -4.19 -9.60
C GLY A 119 -11.85 -2.81 -8.98
N LEU A 120 -10.95 -2.33 -8.13
CA LEU A 120 -11.07 -1.03 -7.45
C LEU A 120 -11.02 0.13 -8.45
N THR A 121 -10.07 0.11 -9.40
CA THR A 121 -9.93 1.17 -10.43
C THR A 121 -11.13 1.27 -11.40
N LYS A 122 -11.98 0.24 -11.47
CA LYS A 122 -13.17 0.22 -12.34
C LYS A 122 -14.43 0.76 -11.66
N ILE A 123 -14.37 1.05 -10.36
CA ILE A 123 -15.48 1.63 -9.61
C ILE A 123 -15.31 3.15 -9.66
N GLU A 124 -15.70 3.76 -10.78
CA GLU A 124 -15.69 5.22 -10.92
C GLU A 124 -16.95 5.84 -10.27
N GLY A 125 -16.77 6.92 -9.51
CA GLY A 125 -17.87 7.78 -9.02
C GLY A 125 -18.24 7.68 -7.54
N VAL A 126 -17.31 7.31 -6.66
CA VAL A 126 -17.44 7.42 -5.20
C VAL A 126 -16.57 8.55 -4.66
#